data_AF-A0A2N0NAS4-F1
#
_entry.id   AF-A0A2N0NAS4-F1
#
_cell.length_a   1.000
_cell.length_b   1.000
_cell.length_c   1.000
_cell.angle_alpha   90.00
_cell.angle_beta   90.00
_cell.angle_gamma   90.00
#
_symmetry.space_group_name_H-M   'P 1'
#
loop_
_entity.id
_entity.type
_entity.pdbx_description
1 polymer ?
#
loop_
_entity_poly.entity_id
_entity_poly.type
_entity_poly.pdbx_seq_one_letter_code
_entity_poly.pdbx_strand_id
1 'polypeptide(L)'
;QDGNDVLSFHRNCDNKGATIWIAKIKNSTQLIGGYNPLDWDQSQSWKSTADSFLFNFTNGRVISTAKRSYVSAPNVAVCCASHCGPTMGNLFCENNVWSYNNLGNGERYPKIGIPANFEVEDYEVFQVIKK
;
A
#
# COMPACT_ATOMS: atom_id res chain seq x y z
N GLN A 1 -8.93 -14.59 -10.37
CA GLN A 1 -8.31 -13.25 -10.39
C GLN A 1 -9.41 -12.25 -10.65
N ASP A 2 -9.49 -11.19 -9.85
CA ASP A 2 -10.64 -10.28 -9.81
C ASP A 2 -10.41 -8.98 -10.61
N GLY A 3 -9.39 -8.98 -11.47
CA GLY A 3 -8.87 -7.81 -12.18
C GLY A 3 -7.80 -7.07 -11.37
N ASN A 4 -6.87 -6.42 -12.07
CA ASN A 4 -5.75 -5.68 -11.46
C ASN A 4 -5.92 -4.16 -11.59
N ASP A 5 -7.09 -3.68 -12.00
CA ASP A 5 -7.38 -2.27 -12.18
C ASP A 5 -7.99 -1.58 -10.95
N VAL A 6 -7.94 -0.25 -10.92
CA VAL A 6 -8.50 0.58 -9.84
C VAL A 6 -10.01 0.38 -9.68
N LEU A 7 -10.74 0.09 -10.76
CA LEU A 7 -12.19 -0.15 -10.69
C LEU A 7 -12.47 -1.47 -9.96
N SER A 8 -11.71 -2.52 -10.27
CA SER A 8 -11.72 -3.79 -9.56
C SER A 8 -11.32 -3.62 -8.10
N PHE A 9 -10.29 -2.82 -7.81
CA PHE A 9 -9.89 -2.52 -6.44
C PHE A 9 -11.06 -1.95 -5.63
N HIS A 10 -11.68 -0.86 -6.08
CA HIS A 10 -12.78 -0.21 -5.36
C HIS A 10 -14.01 -1.11 -5.24
N ARG A 11 -14.38 -1.83 -6.31
CA ARG A 11 -15.49 -2.79 -6.28
C ARG A 11 -15.31 -3.84 -5.18
N ASN A 12 -14.08 -4.28 -4.95
CA ASN A 12 -13.79 -5.40 -4.06
C ASN A 12 -13.38 -4.95 -2.64
N CYS A 13 -12.75 -3.79 -2.49
CA CYS A 13 -12.08 -3.37 -1.25
C CYS A 13 -12.79 -2.22 -0.50
N ASP A 14 -13.67 -1.46 -1.16
CA ASP A 14 -14.36 -0.36 -0.49
C ASP A 14 -15.30 -0.88 0.62
N ASN A 15 -15.31 -0.18 1.76
CA ASN A 15 -16.16 -0.45 2.91
C ASN A 15 -16.01 -1.88 3.51
N LYS A 16 -14.82 -2.47 3.41
CA LYS A 16 -14.51 -3.81 3.95
C LYS A 16 -13.80 -3.79 5.31
N GLY A 17 -13.53 -2.62 5.86
CA GLY A 17 -12.74 -2.42 7.07
C GLY A 17 -11.26 -2.66 6.83
N ALA A 18 -10.58 -3.11 7.90
CA ALA A 18 -9.14 -3.26 7.89
C ALA A 18 -8.66 -4.26 6.82
N THR A 19 -7.56 -3.93 6.14
CA THR A 19 -6.97 -4.72 5.08
C THR A 19 -5.45 -4.79 5.21
N ILE A 20 -4.88 -5.89 4.73
CA ILE A 20 -3.46 -5.98 4.39
C ILE A 20 -3.35 -6.26 2.90
N TRP A 21 -2.49 -5.53 2.20
CA TRP A 21 -2.24 -5.75 0.78
C TRP A 21 -0.76 -6.05 0.55
N ILE A 22 -0.49 -6.88 -0.47
CA ILE A 22 0.84 -7.35 -0.84
C ILE A 22 0.98 -7.19 -2.35
N ALA A 23 2.06 -6.58 -2.81
CA ALA A 23 2.41 -6.46 -4.23
C ALA A 23 3.78 -7.06 -4.50
N LYS A 24 3.89 -7.80 -5.60
CA LYS A 24 5.16 -8.33 -6.11
C LYS A 24 5.74 -7.38 -7.14
N ILE A 25 6.96 -6.90 -6.90
CA ILE A 25 7.68 -6.08 -7.89
C ILE A 25 8.13 -6.98 -9.04
N LYS A 26 7.79 -6.58 -10.27
CA LYS A 26 8.12 -7.32 -11.49
C LYS A 26 9.63 -7.45 -11.67
N ASN A 27 10.07 -8.61 -12.14
CA ASN A 27 11.49 -8.94 -12.32
C ASN A 27 12.34 -8.83 -11.04
N SER A 28 11.70 -8.96 -9.88
CA SER A 28 12.36 -8.91 -8.57
C SER A 28 11.84 -10.01 -7.65
N THR A 29 12.62 -10.32 -6.61
CA THR A 29 12.14 -11.14 -5.48
C THR A 29 11.45 -10.30 -4.40
N GLN A 30 11.43 -8.98 -4.59
CA GLN A 30 10.93 -8.03 -3.60
C GLN A 30 9.40 -8.08 -3.52
N LEU A 31 8.90 -8.16 -2.28
CA LEU A 31 7.49 -7.95 -1.96
C LEU A 31 7.35 -6.67 -1.14
N ILE A 32 6.36 -5.87 -1.47
CA ILE A 32 5.99 -4.68 -0.72
C ILE A 32 4.53 -4.79 -0.30
N GLY A 33 4.12 -3.96 0.65
CA GLY A 33 2.74 -3.95 1.05
C GLY A 33 2.44 -2.96 2.15
N GLY A 34 1.21 -3.01 2.63
CA GLY A 34 0.75 -2.16 3.71
C GLY A 34 -0.46 -2.72 4.44
N TYR A 35 -0.57 -2.34 5.70
CA TYR A 35 -1.75 -2.54 6.52
C TYR A 35 -2.51 -1.23 6.65
N ASN A 36 -3.78 -1.26 6.24
CA ASN A 36 -4.73 -0.17 6.44
C ASN A 36 -5.77 -0.61 7.50
N PRO A 37 -5.87 0.07 8.65
CA PRO A 37 -6.87 -0.25 9.67
C PRO A 37 -8.28 0.30 9.36
N LEU A 38 -8.42 1.15 8.35
CA LEU A 38 -9.65 1.85 7.98
C LEU A 38 -10.31 1.22 6.75
N ASP A 39 -11.56 1.60 6.48
CA ASP A 39 -12.18 1.37 5.18
C ASP A 39 -11.46 2.11 4.06
N TRP A 40 -11.35 1.48 2.90
CA TRP A 40 -11.18 2.19 1.63
C TRP A 40 -12.52 2.79 1.19
N ASP A 41 -12.48 3.93 0.50
CA ASP A 41 -13.61 4.52 -0.20
C ASP A 41 -13.12 5.44 -1.31
N GLN A 42 -14.05 6.23 -1.87
CA GLN A 42 -13.82 7.16 -2.97
C GLN A 42 -14.10 8.62 -2.55
N SER A 43 -13.87 8.96 -1.29
CA SER A 43 -14.12 10.29 -0.70
C SER A 43 -13.27 11.43 -1.27
N GLN A 44 -12.33 11.15 -2.18
CA GLN A 44 -11.37 12.10 -2.73
C GLN A 44 -10.52 12.78 -1.64
N SER A 45 -10.18 12.02 -0.60
CA SER A 45 -9.50 12.56 0.58
C SER A 45 -8.40 11.64 1.10
N TRP A 46 -7.53 12.21 1.93
CA TRP A 46 -6.62 11.42 2.76
C TRP A 46 -7.27 11.13 4.10
N LYS A 47 -7.24 9.87 4.52
CA LYS A 47 -7.70 9.44 5.83
C LYS A 47 -6.56 9.41 6.84
N SER A 48 -6.90 9.81 8.06
CA SER A 48 -5.96 9.90 9.16
C SER A 48 -5.91 8.62 9.98
N THR A 49 -4.71 8.06 10.20
CA THR A 49 -4.50 6.96 11.15
C THR A 49 -3.04 6.88 11.59
N ALA A 50 -2.81 6.48 12.84
CA ALA A 50 -1.49 6.16 13.37
C ALA A 50 -1.15 4.66 13.33
N ASP A 51 -2.15 3.82 13.08
CA ASP A 51 -2.04 2.36 13.22
C ASP A 51 -1.72 1.66 11.88
N SER A 52 -1.59 2.42 10.80
CA SER A 52 -1.15 1.90 9.50
C SER A 52 0.37 1.74 9.44
N PHE A 53 0.81 0.78 8.62
CA PHE A 53 2.23 0.61 8.33
C PHE A 53 2.44 0.11 6.90
N LEU A 54 3.59 0.46 6.33
CA LEU A 54 4.13 -0.14 5.11
C LEU A 54 5.15 -1.22 5.47
N PHE A 55 5.32 -2.21 4.62
CA PHE A 55 6.39 -3.20 4.75
C PHE A 55 7.10 -3.48 3.43
N ASN A 56 8.31 -3.99 3.54
CA ASN A 56 9.18 -4.37 2.44
C ASN A 56 9.93 -5.66 2.81
N PHE A 57 9.86 -6.66 1.96
CA PHE A 57 10.74 -7.82 1.97
C PHE A 57 11.65 -7.70 0.77
N THR A 58 12.96 -7.50 0.97
CA THR A 58 13.90 -7.48 -0.17
C THR A 58 13.95 -8.83 -0.88
N ASN A 59 13.58 -9.90 -0.19
CA ASN A 59 13.25 -11.20 -0.77
C ASN A 59 12.00 -11.77 -0.08
N GLY A 60 10.90 -11.88 -0.81
CA GLY A 60 9.61 -12.36 -0.32
C GLY A 60 9.60 -13.80 0.20
N ARG A 61 10.66 -14.58 -0.06
CA ARG A 61 10.83 -15.94 0.46
C ARG A 61 11.62 -15.98 1.77
N VAL A 62 12.20 -14.85 2.21
CA VAL A 62 13.10 -14.76 3.35
C VAL A 62 12.58 -13.74 4.34
N ILE A 63 11.87 -14.21 5.36
CA ILE A 63 11.18 -13.37 6.37
C ILE A 63 12.16 -12.45 7.10
N SER A 64 13.41 -12.87 7.34
CA SER A 64 14.42 -12.04 8.01
C SER A 64 14.80 -10.78 7.24
N THR A 65 14.40 -10.67 5.96
CA THR A 65 14.59 -9.44 5.16
C THR A 65 13.50 -8.40 5.36
N ALA A 66 12.47 -8.71 6.16
CA ALA A 66 11.34 -7.82 6.40
C ALA A 66 11.78 -6.52 7.09
N LYS A 67 11.34 -5.41 6.52
CA LYS A 67 11.39 -4.08 7.12
C LYS A 67 9.97 -3.55 7.18
N ARG A 68 9.63 -2.84 8.24
CA ARG A 68 8.35 -2.15 8.40
C ARG A 68 8.57 -0.67 8.69
N SER A 69 7.62 0.13 8.23
CA SER A 69 7.59 1.58 8.39
C SER A 69 6.25 1.99 8.96
N TYR A 70 6.25 2.58 10.14
CA TYR A 70 5.05 3.14 10.74
C TYR A 70 4.80 4.56 10.25
N VAL A 71 3.55 5.02 10.36
CA VAL A 71 3.19 6.38 9.98
C VAL A 71 4.03 7.39 10.77
N SER A 72 4.51 8.43 10.08
CA SER A 72 5.10 9.64 10.66
C SER A 72 4.19 10.86 10.49
N ALA A 73 3.35 10.86 9.45
CA ALA A 73 2.34 11.90 9.22
C ALA A 73 0.94 11.27 9.15
N PRO A 74 0.24 11.10 10.29
CA PRO A 74 -1.03 10.39 10.34
C PRO A 74 -2.09 10.95 9.40
N ASN A 75 -2.14 12.28 9.22
CA ASN A 75 -3.14 12.98 8.41
C ASN A 75 -3.08 12.68 6.90
N VAL A 76 -2.02 12.02 6.43
CA VAL A 76 -1.83 11.61 5.02
C VAL A 76 -1.46 10.13 4.93
N ALA A 77 -2.07 9.30 5.78
CA ALA A 77 -1.72 7.88 5.90
C ALA A 77 -2.27 7.02 4.76
N VAL A 78 -3.53 7.22 4.37
CA VAL A 78 -4.28 6.41 3.41
C VAL A 78 -5.00 7.33 2.43
N CYS A 79 -4.85 7.13 1.13
CA CYS A 79 -5.55 7.93 0.11
C CYS A 79 -6.78 7.18 -0.39
N CYS A 80 -7.92 7.87 -0.41
CA CYS A 80 -9.20 7.33 -0.86
C CYS A 80 -9.76 8.14 -2.03
N ALA A 81 -9.00 8.18 -3.12
CA ALA A 81 -9.42 8.79 -4.38
C ALA A 81 -9.84 7.70 -5.37
N SER A 82 -10.86 7.96 -6.18
CA SER A 82 -11.44 6.98 -7.12
C SER A 82 -10.52 6.50 -8.24
N HIS A 83 -9.39 7.18 -8.43
CA HIS A 83 -8.33 6.84 -9.39
C HIS A 83 -7.12 6.19 -8.71
N CYS A 84 -7.19 5.93 -7.40
CA CYS A 84 -6.15 5.30 -6.62
C CYS A 84 -6.52 3.88 -6.21
N GLY A 85 -5.59 2.94 -6.36
CA GLY A 85 -5.64 1.64 -5.70
C GLY A 85 -5.15 1.76 -4.23
N PRO A 86 -4.33 0.81 -3.74
CA PRO A 86 -3.83 0.82 -2.37
C PRO A 86 -2.72 1.88 -2.14
N THR A 87 -3.09 3.15 -2.19
CA THR A 87 -2.19 4.30 -1.97
C THR A 87 -2.09 4.63 -0.48
N MET A 88 -0.86 4.64 0.05
CA MET A 88 -0.58 4.88 1.47
C MET A 88 0.68 5.75 1.64
N GLY A 89 0.50 6.95 2.19
CA GLY A 89 1.54 7.95 2.41
C GLY A 89 2.46 8.20 1.23
N ASN A 90 3.66 7.60 1.27
CA ASN A 90 4.70 7.75 0.24
C ASN A 90 4.48 6.82 -0.97
N LEU A 91 3.66 5.78 -0.83
CA LEU A 91 3.41 4.80 -1.88
C LEU A 91 2.13 5.13 -2.64
N PHE A 92 2.24 5.25 -3.96
CA PHE A 92 1.14 5.58 -4.86
C PHE A 92 0.87 4.42 -5.80
N CYS A 93 -0.41 4.09 -5.96
CA CYS A 93 -0.96 3.27 -7.02
C CYS A 93 -2.06 4.11 -7.68
N GLU A 94 -1.71 4.85 -8.72
CA GLU A 94 -2.62 5.77 -9.41
C GLU A 94 -2.85 5.27 -10.83
N ASN A 95 -4.09 4.97 -11.20
CA ASN A 95 -4.43 4.37 -12.49
C ASN A 95 -3.55 3.14 -12.81
N ASN A 96 -3.28 2.31 -11.80
CA ASN A 96 -2.38 1.14 -11.82
C ASN A 96 -0.90 1.44 -12.07
N VAL A 97 -0.50 2.70 -12.03
CA VAL A 97 0.91 3.11 -12.05
C VAL A 97 1.40 3.18 -10.62
N TRP A 98 2.45 2.41 -10.35
CA TRP A 98 3.04 2.31 -9.03
C TRP A 98 4.29 3.17 -8.90
N SER A 99 4.36 3.94 -7.82
CA SER A 99 5.53 4.71 -7.49
C SER A 99 5.67 4.88 -5.98
N TYR A 100 6.88 5.22 -5.56
CA TYR A 100 7.18 5.56 -4.18
C TYR A 100 7.89 6.90 -4.14
N ASN A 101 7.27 7.87 -3.49
CA ASN A 101 7.86 9.18 -3.28
C ASN A 101 9.06 9.06 -2.31
N ASN A 102 10.24 9.07 -2.91
CA ASN A 102 11.54 8.97 -2.25
C ASN A 102 12.15 10.34 -1.91
N LEU A 103 11.39 11.44 -1.95
CA LEU A 103 11.87 12.74 -1.49
C LEU A 103 12.15 12.72 0.02
N GLY A 104 13.20 13.44 0.44
CA GLY A 104 13.63 13.51 1.83
C GLY A 104 13.98 12.14 2.44
N ASN A 105 13.64 11.92 3.72
CA ASN A 105 13.84 10.65 4.42
C ASN A 105 12.57 9.78 4.51
N GLY A 106 11.55 10.08 3.69
CA GLY A 106 10.23 9.44 3.81
C GLY A 106 9.37 10.16 4.85
N GLU A 107 8.85 11.33 4.48
CA GLU A 107 8.19 12.25 5.42
C GLU A 107 6.88 11.71 6.01
N ARG A 108 6.14 10.86 5.28
CA ARG A 108 4.88 10.27 5.76
C ARG A 108 5.10 8.89 6.34
N TYR A 109 6.05 8.14 5.77
CA TYR A 109 6.56 6.86 6.25
C TYR A 109 8.07 6.81 6.03
N PRO A 110 8.89 6.51 7.06
CA PRO A 110 10.33 6.35 6.91
C PRO A 110 10.69 5.34 5.82
N LYS A 111 11.79 5.61 5.10
CA LYS A 111 12.24 4.75 3.99
C LYS A 111 12.62 3.34 4.46
N ILE A 112 12.06 2.34 3.79
CA ILE A 112 12.34 0.91 4.05
C ILE A 112 12.92 0.16 2.84
N GLY A 113 13.33 0.88 1.79
CA GLY A 113 13.97 0.31 0.60
C GLY A 113 13.02 -0.05 -0.54
N ILE A 114 11.89 0.65 -0.66
CA ILE A 114 11.01 0.57 -1.82
C ILE A 114 11.59 1.47 -2.94
N PRO A 115 11.76 0.97 -4.18
CA PRO A 115 12.28 1.76 -5.29
C PRO A 115 11.31 2.87 -5.69
N ALA A 116 11.82 3.98 -6.26
CA ALA A 116 10.98 5.13 -6.60
C ALA A 116 9.96 4.84 -7.71
N ASN A 117 10.41 4.13 -8.75
CA ASN A 117 9.58 3.72 -9.89
C ASN A 117 9.74 2.22 -10.06
N PHE A 118 8.63 1.51 -10.23
CA PHE A 118 8.63 0.07 -10.41
C PHE A 118 7.33 -0.39 -11.08
N GLU A 119 7.39 -1.55 -11.71
CA GLU A 119 6.20 -2.26 -12.19
C GLU A 119 5.81 -3.33 -11.18
N VAL A 120 4.51 -3.57 -11.05
CA VAL A 120 3.96 -4.65 -10.24
C VAL A 120 3.55 -5.80 -11.14
N GLU A 121 3.97 -7.02 -10.80
CA GLU A 121 3.60 -8.24 -11.50
C GLU A 121 2.18 -8.69 -11.12
N ASP A 122 1.90 -8.69 -9.82
CA ASP A 122 0.57 -8.94 -9.26
C ASP A 122 0.46 -8.33 -7.85
N TYR A 123 -0.76 -8.10 -7.38
CA TYR A 123 -1.02 -7.71 -5.99
C TYR A 123 -2.32 -8.33 -5.47
N GLU A 124 -2.34 -8.59 -4.17
CA GLU A 124 -3.47 -9.18 -3.46
C GLU A 124 -3.85 -8.31 -2.27
N VAL A 125 -5.14 -8.27 -1.96
CA VAL A 125 -5.70 -7.54 -0.82
C VAL A 125 -6.51 -8.51 0.03
N PHE A 126 -6.22 -8.54 1.32
CA PHE A 126 -6.84 -9.42 2.29
C PHE A 126 -7.54 -8.59 3.37
N GLN A 127 -8.80 -8.91 3.63
CA GLN A 127 -9.53 -8.35 4.76
C GLN A 127 -8.98 -8.93 6.08
N VAL A 128 -8.81 -8.08 7.09
CA VAL A 128 -8.36 -8.47 8.43
C VAL A 128 -9.57 -8.55 9.36
N ILE A 129 -9.93 -9.77 9.75
CA ILE A 129 -11.02 -10.05 10.70
C ILE A 129 -10.44 -10.20 12.11
N LYS A 130 -10.88 -9.35 13.04
CA LYS A 130 -10.57 -9.54 14.47
C LYS A 130 -11.35 -10.75 14.98
N LYS A 131 -10.68 -11.61 15.72
CA LYS A 131 -11.29 -12.74 16.45
C LYS A 131 -11.69 -12.32 17.86
#